data_AF-A0A5Z7DRY8-F1
#
_entry.id   AF-A0A5Z7DRY8-F1
#
_cell.length_a   1.000
_cell.length_b   1.000
_cell.length_c   1.000
_cell.angle_alpha   90.00
_cell.angle_beta   90.00
_cell.angle_gamma   90.00
#
_symmetry.space_group_name_H-M   'P 1'
#
loop_
_entity.id
_entity.type
_entity.pdbx_description
1 polymer ?
#
loop_
_entity_poly.entity_id
_entity_poly.type
_entity_poly.pdbx_seq_one_letter_code
_entity_poly.pdbx_strand_id
1 'polypeptide(L)'
;MSEFNLSKLKTALLKTKSEPVETEIFGTKVYLRRLTAAELIDHEDALIEAQTEGNSRKASELSVQIVVDSLVTPDGEPIKDSDKPTAQELLAAHDNVELLDAIDKVKKHSIGKLETAEKN
;
A
#
# COMPACT_ATOMS: atom_id res chain seq x y z
N MET A 1 12.07 -26.30 29.67
CA MET A 1 12.37 -24.91 29.30
C MET A 1 12.67 -24.91 27.82
N SER A 2 11.74 -24.45 26.98
CA SER A 2 11.97 -24.38 25.54
C SER A 2 13.13 -23.42 25.28
N GLU A 3 14.19 -23.93 24.65
CA GLU A 3 15.33 -23.12 24.25
C GLU A 3 14.83 -21.92 23.43
N PHE A 4 15.03 -20.73 23.98
CA PHE A 4 14.71 -19.48 23.33
C PHE A 4 15.63 -19.32 22.11
N ASN A 5 15.12 -19.72 20.94
CA ASN A 5 15.91 -19.77 19.72
C ASN A 5 15.94 -18.37 19.08
N LEU A 6 17.04 -17.64 19.32
CA LEU A 6 17.27 -16.27 18.82
C LEU A 6 17.09 -16.15 17.30
N SER A 7 17.48 -17.18 16.53
CA SER A 7 17.29 -17.18 15.08
C SER A 7 15.82 -17.28 14.68
N LYS A 8 15.02 -18.14 15.34
CA LYS A 8 13.57 -18.22 15.12
C LYS A 8 12.86 -16.94 15.57
N LEU A 9 13.30 -16.32 16.66
CA LEU A 9 12.78 -15.02 17.11
C LEU A 9 12.97 -13.95 16.05
N LYS A 10 14.20 -13.79 15.53
CA LYS A 10 14.49 -12.81 14.49
C LYS A 10 13.62 -13.04 13.25
N THR A 11 13.52 -14.27 12.77
CA THR A 11 12.66 -14.60 11.61
C THR A 11 11.19 -14.33 11.88
N ALA A 12 10.69 -14.63 13.09
CA ALA A 12 9.30 -14.35 13.46
C ALA A 12 9.01 -12.84 13.56
N LEU A 13 9.93 -12.05 14.10
CA LEU A 13 9.79 -10.58 14.20
C LEU A 13 9.90 -9.87 12.85
N LEU A 14 10.67 -10.42 11.91
CA LEU A 14 10.83 -9.86 10.56
C LEU A 14 9.81 -10.39 9.56
N LYS A 15 8.92 -11.33 9.97
CA LYS A 15 7.87 -11.83 9.10
C LYS A 15 6.71 -10.85 9.12
N THR A 16 6.61 -10.03 8.06
CA THR A 16 5.46 -9.15 7.86
C THR A 16 4.18 -9.98 7.86
N LYS A 17 3.17 -9.53 8.60
CA LYS A 17 1.85 -10.14 8.61
C LYS A 17 1.18 -9.82 7.28
N SER A 18 1.43 -10.67 6.28
CA SER A 18 0.80 -10.58 4.95
C SER A 18 -0.62 -11.13 5.07
N GLU A 19 -1.51 -10.34 5.65
CA GLU A 19 -2.94 -10.62 5.64
C GLU A 19 -3.55 -9.73 4.56
N PRO A 20 -3.69 -10.23 3.31
CA PRO A 20 -4.37 -9.49 2.27
C PRO A 20 -5.81 -9.23 2.68
N VAL A 21 -6.30 -8.01 2.45
CA VAL A 21 -7.69 -7.65 2.71
C VAL A 21 -8.41 -7.40 1.40
N GLU A 22 -9.54 -8.08 1.23
CA GLU A 22 -10.47 -7.82 0.13
C GLU A 22 -11.10 -6.43 0.30
N THR A 23 -11.00 -5.61 -0.73
CA THR A 23 -11.67 -4.32 -0.82
C THR A 23 -12.13 -4.05 -2.24
N GLU A 24 -12.82 -2.94 -2.46
CA GLU A 24 -13.27 -2.50 -3.77
C GLU A 24 -12.61 -1.17 -4.14
N ILE A 25 -11.91 -1.15 -5.28
CA ILE A 25 -11.29 0.03 -5.89
C ILE A 25 -11.80 0.13 -7.33
N PHE A 26 -12.23 1.32 -7.75
CA PHE A 26 -12.83 1.57 -9.08
C PHE A 26 -13.97 0.60 -9.44
N GLY A 27 -14.79 0.21 -8.45
CA GLY A 27 -15.86 -0.77 -8.64
C GLY A 27 -15.38 -2.21 -8.90
N THR A 28 -14.08 -2.48 -8.73
CA THR A 28 -13.46 -3.80 -8.92
C THR A 28 -12.97 -4.36 -7.59
N LYS A 29 -13.27 -5.63 -7.34
CA LYS A 29 -12.73 -6.34 -6.17
C LYS A 29 -11.23 -6.57 -6.32
N VAL A 30 -10.48 -6.10 -5.34
CA VAL A 30 -9.03 -6.22 -5.27
C VAL A 30 -8.60 -6.66 -3.88
N TYR A 31 -7.39 -7.23 -3.79
CA TYR A 31 -6.76 -7.57 -2.51
C TYR A 31 -5.61 -6.62 -2.25
N LEU A 32 -5.60 -6.02 -1.06
CA LEU A 32 -4.53 -5.11 -0.63
C LEU A 32 -3.71 -5.73 0.48
N ARG A 33 -2.39 -5.56 0.41
CA ARG A 33 -1.49 -5.78 1.56
C ARG A 33 -1.29 -4.48 2.33
N ARG A 34 -0.87 -4.60 3.59
CA ARG A 34 -0.30 -3.47 4.32
C ARG A 34 1.11 -3.19 3.82
N LEU A 35 1.36 -1.94 3.47
CA LEU A 35 2.72 -1.44 3.23
C LEU A 35 3.49 -1.36 4.55
N THR A 36 4.79 -1.60 4.50
CA THR A 36 5.67 -1.41 5.66
C THR A 36 5.85 0.08 5.95
N ALA A 37 6.24 0.41 7.19
CA ALA A 37 6.53 1.79 7.55
C ALA A 37 7.64 2.41 6.69
N ALA A 38 8.63 1.62 6.28
CA ALA A 38 9.68 2.07 5.37
C ALA A 38 9.10 2.48 4.01
N GLU A 39 8.29 1.61 3.38
CA GLU A 39 7.65 1.89 2.09
C GLU A 39 6.77 3.15 2.14
N LEU A 40 6.06 3.38 3.25
CA LEU A 40 5.24 4.60 3.43
C LEU A 40 6.11 5.86 3.56
N ILE A 41 7.20 5.80 4.32
CA ILE A 41 8.14 6.91 4.48
C ILE A 41 8.82 7.23 3.15
N ASP A 42 9.34 6.23 2.44
CA ASP A 42 9.96 6.40 1.12
C ASP A 42 8.98 7.05 0.12
N HIS A 43 7.70 6.68 0.20
CA HIS A 43 6.64 7.27 -0.62
C HIS A 43 6.37 8.74 -0.29
N GLU A 44 6.28 9.07 1.00
CA GLU A 44 6.07 10.44 1.48
C GLU A 44 7.26 11.35 1.13
N ASP A 45 8.50 10.88 1.31
CA ASP A 45 9.70 11.62 0.93
C ASP A 45 9.72 11.92 -0.58
N ALA A 46 9.46 10.92 -1.43
CA ALA A 46 9.39 11.12 -2.87
C ALA A 46 8.26 12.10 -3.27
N LEU A 47 7.12 12.05 -2.57
CA LEU A 47 6.00 12.96 -2.83
C LEU A 47 6.37 14.40 -2.47
N ILE A 48 7.03 14.62 -1.33
CA ILE A 48 7.50 15.93 -0.88
C ILE A 48 8.54 16.49 -1.85
N GLU A 49 9.47 15.65 -2.31
CA GLU A 49 10.47 16.02 -3.32
C GLU A 49 9.80 16.50 -4.61
N ALA A 50 8.90 15.69 -5.17
CA ALA A 50 8.17 16.04 -6.40
C ALA A 50 7.35 17.34 -6.26
N GLN A 51 6.75 17.58 -5.09
CA GLN A 51 6.04 18.83 -4.81
C GLN A 51 6.99 20.03 -4.71
N THR A 52 8.14 19.85 -4.07
CA THR A 52 9.18 20.89 -3.93
C THR A 52 9.76 21.29 -5.27
N GLU A 53 9.93 20.32 -6.19
CA GLU A 53 10.37 20.55 -7.57
C GLU A 53 9.27 21.16 -8.45
N GLY A 54 8.04 21.34 -7.94
CA GLY A 54 6.90 21.84 -8.71
C GLY A 54 6.36 20.85 -9.76
N ASN A 55 6.72 19.57 -9.64
CA ASN A 55 6.30 18.53 -10.59
C ASN A 55 4.97 17.90 -10.16
N SER A 56 3.87 18.62 -10.38
CA SER A 56 2.53 18.18 -9.99
C SER A 56 2.14 16.83 -10.61
N ARG A 57 2.56 16.56 -11.85
CA ARG A 57 2.31 15.25 -12.49
C ARG A 57 2.99 14.13 -11.73
N LYS A 58 4.28 14.29 -11.38
CA LYS A 58 5.01 13.29 -10.62
C LYS A 58 4.41 13.08 -9.23
N ALA A 59 3.98 14.14 -8.56
CA ALA A 59 3.30 14.05 -7.27
C ALA A 59 1.98 13.25 -7.36
N SER A 60 1.20 13.47 -8.42
CA SER A 60 -0.02 12.67 -8.67
C SER A 60 0.31 11.21 -8.99
N GLU A 61 1.33 10.95 -9.81
CA GLU A 61 1.78 9.59 -10.13
C GLU A 61 2.20 8.85 -8.86
N LEU A 62 3.02 9.47 -8.02
CA LEU A 62 3.41 8.91 -6.72
C LEU A 62 2.17 8.64 -5.89
N SER A 63 1.28 9.62 -5.72
CA SER A 63 0.06 9.44 -4.93
C SER A 63 -0.75 8.21 -5.35
N VAL A 64 -0.86 7.92 -6.64
CA VAL A 64 -1.58 6.73 -7.16
C VAL A 64 -0.73 5.46 -7.10
N GLN A 65 0.60 5.58 -7.21
CA GLN A 65 1.55 4.47 -7.16
C GLN A 65 1.41 3.65 -5.86
N ILE A 66 1.08 4.29 -4.73
CA ILE A 66 0.81 3.60 -3.46
C ILE A 66 -0.32 2.56 -3.58
N VAL A 67 -1.32 2.84 -4.42
CA VAL A 67 -2.42 1.91 -4.68
C VAL A 67 -1.87 0.70 -5.42
N VAL A 68 -1.09 0.92 -6.47
CA VAL A 68 -0.47 -0.15 -7.27
C VAL A 68 0.44 -1.02 -6.41
N ASP A 69 1.30 -0.44 -5.58
CA ASP A 69 2.24 -1.18 -4.73
C ASP A 69 1.58 -1.98 -3.60
N SER A 70 0.35 -1.59 -3.23
CA SER A 70 -0.46 -2.29 -2.26
C SER A 70 -1.26 -3.45 -2.85
N LEU A 71 -1.43 -3.53 -4.19
CA LEU A 71 -2.15 -4.61 -4.84
C LEU A 71 -1.41 -5.95 -4.73
N VAL A 72 -2.12 -6.97 -4.29
CA VAL A 72 -1.64 -8.35 -4.18
C VAL A 72 -2.69 -9.32 -4.72
N THR A 73 -2.28 -10.55 -4.94
CA THR A 73 -3.18 -11.69 -5.18
C THR A 73 -3.98 -12.01 -3.91
N PRO A 74 -5.09 -12.79 -4.02
CA PRO A 74 -5.83 -13.27 -2.85
C PRO A 74 -4.99 -14.08 -1.86
N ASP A 75 -3.91 -14.72 -2.31
CA ASP A 75 -2.95 -15.43 -1.46
C ASP A 75 -1.95 -14.50 -0.76
N GLY A 76 -2.00 -13.19 -1.04
CA GLY A 76 -1.11 -12.18 -0.47
C GLY A 76 0.25 -12.11 -1.17
N GLU A 77 0.41 -12.78 -2.31
CA GLU A 77 1.59 -12.69 -3.16
C GLU A 77 1.53 -11.45 -4.06
N PRO A 78 2.67 -10.80 -4.35
CA PRO A 78 2.72 -9.67 -5.26
C PRO A 78 2.21 -10.03 -6.66
N ILE A 79 1.42 -9.14 -7.26
CA ILE A 79 0.99 -9.27 -8.66
C ILE A 79 2.20 -9.07 -9.58
N LYS A 80 2.26 -9.83 -10.69
CA LYS A 80 3.32 -9.67 -11.68
C LYS A 80 3.27 -8.28 -12.32
N ASP A 81 4.45 -7.75 -12.68
CA ASP A 81 4.59 -6.44 -13.32
C ASP A 81 3.77 -6.29 -14.62
N SER A 82 3.54 -7.37 -15.36
CA SER A 82 2.75 -7.34 -16.60
C SER A 82 1.24 -7.33 -16.38
N ASP A 83 0.79 -7.72 -15.19
CA ASP A 83 -0.64 -7.85 -14.85
C ASP A 83 -1.13 -6.71 -13.93
N LYS A 84 -0.21 -5.86 -13.45
CA LYS A 84 -0.53 -4.71 -12.60
C LYS A 84 -0.73 -3.45 -13.47
N PRO A 85 -1.74 -2.62 -13.17
CA PRO A 85 -1.88 -1.34 -13.83
C PRO A 85 -0.74 -0.40 -13.41
N THR A 86 -0.34 0.52 -14.28
CA THR A 86 0.59 1.59 -13.92
C THR A 86 -0.15 2.78 -13.31
N ALA A 87 0.53 3.57 -12.47
CA ALA A 87 -0.04 4.81 -11.94
C ALA A 87 -0.48 5.78 -13.05
N GLN A 88 0.22 5.80 -14.19
CA GLN A 88 -0.15 6.61 -15.35
C GLN A 88 -1.42 6.13 -16.02
N GLU A 89 -1.62 4.82 -16.17
CA GLU A 89 -2.86 4.26 -16.70
C GLU A 89 -4.05 4.57 -15.80
N LEU A 90 -3.88 4.44 -14.48
CA LEU A 90 -4.93 4.79 -13.51
C LEU A 90 -5.25 6.29 -13.55
N LEU A 91 -4.24 7.15 -13.64
CA LEU A 91 -4.41 8.61 -13.78
C LEU A 91 -5.12 9.01 -15.09
N ALA A 92 -4.91 8.25 -16.16
CA ALA A 92 -5.53 8.52 -17.46
C ALA A 92 -6.96 7.95 -17.57
N ALA A 93 -7.25 6.87 -16.83
CA ALA A 93 -8.52 6.15 -16.90
C ALA A 93 -9.58 6.68 -15.92
N HIS A 94 -9.17 7.24 -14.77
CA HIS A 94 -10.08 7.60 -13.67
C HIS A 94 -10.06 9.09 -13.35
N ASP A 95 -11.20 9.60 -12.89
CA ASP A 95 -11.31 10.96 -12.37
C ASP A 95 -10.59 11.11 -11.02
N ASN A 96 -10.16 12.34 -10.72
CA ASN A 96 -9.40 12.64 -9.51
C ASN A 96 -10.13 12.24 -8.21
N VAL A 97 -11.47 12.28 -8.21
CA VAL A 97 -12.29 11.88 -7.05
C VAL A 97 -12.13 10.39 -6.74
N GLU A 98 -12.19 9.53 -7.77
CA GLU A 98 -12.06 8.09 -7.61
C GLU A 98 -10.64 7.71 -7.18
N LEU A 99 -9.63 8.38 -7.74
CA LEU A 99 -8.23 8.18 -7.38
C LEU A 99 -7.97 8.53 -5.92
N LEU A 100 -8.50 9.66 -5.44
CA LEU A 100 -8.37 10.06 -4.04
C LEU A 100 -9.06 9.08 -3.09
N ASP A 101 -10.23 8.54 -3.45
CA ASP A 101 -10.91 7.49 -2.67
C ASP A 101 -10.06 6.22 -2.57
N ALA A 102 -9.49 5.77 -3.69
CA ALA A 102 -8.60 4.60 -3.74
C ALA A 102 -7.36 4.79 -2.85
N ILE A 103 -6.72 5.96 -2.94
CA ILE A 103 -5.55 6.31 -2.13
C ILE A 103 -5.91 6.34 -0.64
N ASP A 104 -7.03 6.96 -0.27
CA ASP A 104 -7.50 7.04 1.10
C ASP A 104 -7.79 5.65 1.69
N LYS A 105 -8.41 4.75 0.91
CA LYS A 105 -8.62 3.34 1.30
C LYS A 105 -7.29 2.63 1.59
N VAL A 106 -6.30 2.78 0.72
CA VAL A 106 -4.98 2.16 0.87
C VAL A 106 -4.23 2.72 2.08
N LYS A 107 -4.27 4.04 2.27
CA LYS A 107 -3.66 4.71 3.42
C LYS A 107 -4.31 4.28 4.73
N LYS A 108 -5.65 4.25 4.82
CA LYS A 108 -6.39 3.73 5.98
C LYS A 108 -6.05 2.26 6.26
N HIS A 109 -5.86 1.46 5.22
CA HIS A 109 -5.50 0.06 5.35
C HIS A 109 -4.06 -0.16 5.85
N SER A 110 -3.11 0.61 5.31
CA SER A 110 -1.67 0.46 5.58
C SER A 110 -1.24 1.11 6.90
N ILE A 111 -1.74 2.32 7.18
CA ILE A 111 -1.43 3.08 8.41
C ILE A 111 -2.28 2.57 9.60
N GLY A 112 -3.35 1.83 9.29
CA GLY A 112 -4.33 1.34 10.25
C GLY A 112 -5.41 2.38 10.53
N LYS A 113 -6.64 1.90 10.76
CA LYS A 113 -7.64 2.70 11.46
C LYS A 113 -7.10 2.98 12.86
N LEU A 114 -6.82 4.25 13.17
CA LEU A 114 -6.78 4.74 14.54
C LEU A 114 -8.04 4.32 15.35
N GLU A 115 -9.15 4.01 14.67
CA GLU A 115 -10.44 3.66 15.26
C GLU A 115 -10.61 2.19 15.70
N THR A 116 -9.63 1.30 15.49
CA THR A 116 -9.70 -0.11 15.98
C THR A 116 -8.70 -0.44 17.08
N ALA A 117 -8.14 0.58 17.74
CA ALA A 117 -7.28 0.41 18.91
C ALA A 117 -8.07 0.16 20.23
N GLU A 118 -9.39 -0.02 20.19
CA GLU A 118 -10.17 -0.38 21.37
C GLU A 118 -10.72 -1.81 21.25
N LYS A 119 -10.27 -2.64 22.20
CA LYS A 119 -10.73 -3.98 22.60
C LYS A 119 -9.99 -5.16 21.95
N ASN A 120 -8.82 -5.49 22.50
CA ASN A 120 -8.50 -6.85 22.97
C ASN A 120 -7.61 -6.77 24.21
#